data_AF-A0A8W8LBW4-F1
#
_entry.id   AF-A0A8W8LBW4-F1
#
_cell.length_a   1.000
_cell.length_b   1.000
_cell.length_c   1.000
_cell.angle_alpha   90.00
_cell.angle_beta   90.00
_cell.angle_gamma   90.00
#
_symmetry.space_group_name_H-M   'P 1'
#
loop_
_entity.id
_entity.type
_entity.pdbx_description
1 polymer ?
#
loop_
_entity_poly.entity_id
_entity_poly.type
_entity_poly.pdbx_seq_one_letter_code
_entity_poly.pdbx_strand_id
1 'polypeptide(L)'
;MALSSFKQCNRILQAGSFNKLLCNSFHTCKPQYFHESGTLNAMPMKRKVKIDPRIILEREQKKKKKIENELMKLERLERTLKPVDEFDSQRRLKRVASERTRENTELTREEKLKRFHLEKKWCVYSYKQYKAVCGQINQATKFAAEALAELRKESEELYVQAIQEDPSILSYSKSGPTETPPIKNYQFPDGEYNEVTKVW
;
A
#
# COMPACT_ATOMS: atom_id res chain seq x y z
N MET A 1 -17.38 32.97 -39.64
CA MET A 1 -16.72 34.27 -39.33
C MET A 1 -16.50 34.28 -37.82
N ALA A 2 -15.32 34.32 -37.23
CA ALA A 2 -13.96 34.57 -37.71
C ALA A 2 -12.98 33.71 -36.89
N LEU A 3 -11.89 33.30 -37.54
CA LEU A 3 -10.73 32.62 -36.98
C LEU A 3 -9.72 33.65 -36.44
N SER A 4 -9.08 33.39 -35.29
CA SER A 4 -7.81 34.00 -34.90
C SER A 4 -7.00 32.99 -34.06
N SER A 5 -6.13 32.19 -34.68
CA SER A 5 -4.74 32.50 -35.03
C SER A 5 -3.78 32.61 -33.82
N PHE A 6 -3.53 31.49 -33.14
CA PHE A 6 -2.33 31.37 -32.32
C PHE A 6 -1.12 31.12 -33.23
N LYS A 7 -0.28 32.15 -33.35
CA LYS A 7 0.89 32.21 -34.23
C LYS A 7 2.10 31.50 -33.64
N GLN A 8 2.81 30.82 -34.55
CA GLN A 8 4.26 30.64 -34.60
C GLN A 8 4.92 29.63 -33.65
N CYS A 9 4.79 28.35 -34.02
CA CYS A 9 5.98 27.52 -34.24
C CYS A 9 6.63 27.96 -35.56
N ASN A 10 7.95 28.22 -35.56
CA ASN A 10 8.90 27.98 -36.67
C ASN A 10 10.14 28.88 -36.54
N ARG A 11 11.31 28.25 -36.35
CA ARG A 11 12.52 28.49 -37.17
C ARG A 11 13.67 27.59 -36.67
N ILE A 12 13.77 26.40 -37.24
CA ILE A 12 15.07 25.81 -37.53
C ILE A 12 15.15 25.83 -39.06
N LEU A 13 15.87 26.81 -39.59
CA LEU A 13 16.14 26.93 -41.02
C LEU A 13 17.12 25.84 -41.40
N GLN A 14 16.65 24.85 -42.16
CA GLN A 14 17.49 23.98 -42.97
C GLN A 14 18.06 24.83 -44.11
N ALA A 15 19.33 25.21 -44.01
CA ALA A 15 20.09 25.74 -45.14
C ALA A 15 20.65 24.54 -45.92
N GLY A 16 19.93 24.09 -46.94
CA GLY A 16 20.45 23.16 -47.93
C GLY A 16 21.23 23.93 -49.00
N SER A 17 22.55 23.82 -49.02
CA SER A 17 23.37 24.30 -50.12
C SER A 17 23.50 23.21 -51.19
N PHE A 18 22.65 23.29 -52.22
CA PHE A 18 22.88 22.60 -53.48
C PHE A 18 23.92 23.38 -54.29
N ASN A 19 25.20 23.04 -54.13
CA ASN A 19 26.21 23.43 -55.11
C ASN A 19 26.58 22.20 -55.94
N LYS A 20 25.98 22.13 -57.13
CA LYS A 20 26.31 21.21 -58.21
C LYS A 20 27.71 21.57 -58.71
N LEU A 21 28.72 20.76 -58.39
CA LEU A 21 29.98 20.78 -59.11
C LEU A 21 29.95 19.67 -60.17
N LEU A 22 29.93 20.11 -61.43
CA LEU A 22 30.14 19.30 -62.63
C LEU A 22 31.54 18.67 -62.55
N CYS A 23 31.62 17.40 -62.22
CA CYS A 23 32.85 16.61 -62.34
C CYS A 23 32.76 15.78 -63.62
N ASN A 24 33.41 16.27 -64.67
CA ASN A 24 33.70 15.46 -65.86
C ASN A 24 34.65 14.33 -65.47
N SER A 25 34.27 13.13 -65.89
CA SER A 25 34.90 11.84 -65.58
C SER A 25 36.32 11.70 -66.09
N PHE A 26 37.30 11.46 -65.20
CA PHE A 26 38.50 10.64 -65.49
C PHE A 26 39.07 9.99 -64.21
N HIS A 27 38.27 9.27 -63.43
CA HIS A 27 38.85 8.37 -62.42
C HIS A 27 37.92 7.22 -62.02
N THR A 28 38.47 6.01 -61.94
CA THR A 28 37.76 4.74 -61.65
C THR A 28 37.77 4.35 -60.17
N CYS A 29 38.04 5.28 -59.25
CA CYS A 29 37.99 5.04 -57.80
C CYS A 29 36.69 5.57 -57.19
N LYS A 30 36.16 4.81 -56.21
CA LYS A 30 34.90 5.13 -55.51
C LYS A 30 34.99 6.48 -54.77
N PRO A 31 33.97 7.37 -54.85
CA PRO A 31 33.99 8.64 -54.14
C PRO A 31 33.92 8.42 -52.63
N GLN A 32 34.87 8.99 -51.89
CA GLN A 32 34.85 9.02 -50.43
C GLN A 32 33.98 10.19 -49.97
N TYR A 33 32.81 9.88 -49.41
CA TYR A 33 31.88 10.85 -48.86
C TYR A 33 32.35 11.34 -47.49
N PHE A 34 33.19 12.38 -47.46
CA PHE A 34 33.52 13.05 -46.21
C PHE A 34 32.40 14.02 -45.82
N HIS A 35 31.93 13.90 -44.58
CA HIS A 35 30.99 14.85 -43.99
C HIS A 35 31.79 15.95 -43.29
N GLU A 36 31.77 17.16 -43.84
CA GLU A 36 32.36 18.33 -43.19
C GLU A 36 31.32 19.00 -42.28
N SER A 37 31.63 19.15 -41.00
CA SER A 37 30.86 20.01 -40.10
C SER A 37 31.14 21.48 -40.48
N GLY A 38 30.09 22.27 -40.73
CA GLY A 38 30.23 23.68 -41.09
C GLY A 38 31.05 24.47 -40.08
N THR A 39 31.92 25.36 -40.56
CA THR A 39 32.77 26.22 -39.74
C THR A 39 31.92 27.16 -38.88
N LEU A 40 31.82 26.86 -37.58
CA LEU A 40 31.22 27.76 -36.60
C LEU A 40 32.21 28.90 -36.33
N ASN A 41 32.01 30.05 -36.98
CA ASN A 41 32.74 31.30 -36.73
C ASN A 41 32.32 31.96 -35.39
N ALA A 42 32.26 31.19 -34.30
CA ALA A 42 32.01 31.69 -32.96
C ALA A 42 33.33 32.10 -32.30
N MET A 43 33.30 33.15 -31.47
CA MET A 43 34.46 33.47 -30.61
C MET A 43 34.82 32.24 -29.75
N PRO A 44 36.13 31.98 -29.52
CA PRO A 44 36.55 30.88 -28.65
C PRO A 44 35.87 31.02 -27.29
N MET A 45 35.33 29.92 -26.78
CA MET A 45 34.59 29.90 -25.51
C MET A 45 35.47 30.47 -24.40
N LYS A 46 34.96 31.48 -23.67
CA LYS A 46 35.66 32.03 -22.51
C LYS A 46 35.97 30.92 -21.51
N ARG A 47 37.17 30.94 -20.93
CA ARG A 47 37.60 29.97 -19.90
C ARG A 47 36.63 30.02 -18.72
N LYS A 48 36.20 28.84 -18.24
CA LYS A 48 35.39 28.75 -17.02
C LYS A 48 36.20 29.30 -15.83
N VAL A 49 35.67 30.31 -15.17
CA VAL A 49 36.28 30.93 -13.98
C VAL A 49 36.09 30.00 -12.78
N LYS A 50 37.12 29.86 -11.94
CA LYS A 50 37.05 29.10 -10.69
C LYS A 50 36.06 29.79 -9.75
N ILE A 51 35.08 29.05 -9.25
CA ILE A 51 34.04 29.55 -8.37
C ILE A 51 34.58 29.58 -6.93
N ASP A 52 34.22 30.61 -6.17
CA ASP A 52 34.61 30.73 -4.76
C ASP A 52 34.14 29.53 -3.93
N PRO A 53 34.97 29.03 -2.98
CA PRO A 53 34.63 27.86 -2.17
C PRO A 53 33.36 28.07 -1.33
N ARG A 54 33.09 29.32 -0.89
CA ARG A 54 31.88 29.68 -0.15
C ARG A 54 30.61 29.45 -0.97
N ILE A 55 30.64 29.76 -2.27
CA ILE A 55 29.50 29.58 -3.17
C ILE A 55 29.25 28.08 -3.42
N ILE A 56 30.30 27.26 -3.46
CA ILE A 56 30.20 25.79 -3.59
C ILE A 56 29.54 25.20 -2.33
N LEU A 57 30.01 25.57 -1.14
CA LEU A 57 29.44 25.14 0.14
C LEU A 57 27.97 25.55 0.29
N GLU A 58 27.62 26.78 -0.08
CA GLU A 58 26.23 27.24 -0.02
C GLU A 58 25.33 26.46 -0.98
N ARG A 59 25.83 26.12 -2.19
CA ARG A 59 25.10 25.26 -3.15
C ARG A 59 24.89 23.85 -2.58
N GLU A 60 25.89 23.28 -1.93
CA GLU A 60 25.79 21.97 -1.28
C GLU A 60 24.81 21.99 -0.12
N GLN A 61 24.86 23.01 0.75
CA GLN A 61 23.91 23.17 1.85
C GLN A 61 22.48 23.34 1.35
N LYS A 62 22.26 24.09 0.25
CA LYS A 62 20.95 24.20 -0.38
C LYS A 62 20.46 22.86 -0.93
N LYS A 63 21.34 22.02 -1.49
CA LYS A 63 20.99 20.66 -1.93
C LYS A 63 20.63 19.76 -0.76
N LYS A 64 21.42 19.78 0.33
CA LYS A 64 21.14 19.01 1.56
C LYS A 64 19.78 19.37 2.14
N LYS A 65 19.50 20.67 2.32
CA LYS A 65 18.21 21.14 2.84
C LYS A 65 17.02 20.75 1.95
N LYS A 66 17.19 20.72 0.62
CA LYS A 66 16.14 20.26 -0.29
C LYS A 66 15.84 18.78 -0.06
N ILE A 67 16.89 17.95 0.01
CA ILE A 67 16.76 16.52 0.27
C ILE A 67 16.15 16.27 1.66
N GLU A 68 16.58 16.99 2.69
CA GLU A 68 16.01 16.92 4.05
C GLU A 68 14.51 17.24 4.05
N ASN A 69 14.11 18.31 3.37
CA ASN A 69 12.69 18.68 3.28
C ASN A 69 11.86 17.66 2.49
N GLU A 70 12.43 17.04 1.45
CA GLU A 70 11.79 15.96 0.71
C GLU A 70 11.64 14.70 1.57
N LEU A 71 12.69 14.35 2.33
CA LEU A 71 12.65 13.25 3.28
C LEU A 71 11.58 13.47 4.36
N MET A 72 11.48 14.69 4.91
CA MET A 72 10.43 15.04 5.87
C MET A 72 9.01 14.89 5.30
N LYS A 73 8.82 15.13 3.99
CA LYS A 73 7.52 14.94 3.32
C LYS A 73 7.21 13.45 3.11
N LEU A 74 8.22 12.67 2.71
CA LEU A 74 8.10 11.22 2.52
C LEU A 74 7.80 10.53 3.86
N GLU A 75 8.51 10.89 4.92
CA GLU A 75 8.28 10.36 6.27
C GLU A 75 6.87 10.68 6.77
N ARG A 76 6.35 11.88 6.47
CA ARG A 76 4.96 12.24 6.81
C ARG A 76 3.95 11.38 6.05
N LEU A 77 4.20 11.07 4.78
CA LEU A 77 3.32 10.25 3.96
C LEU A 77 3.29 8.80 4.43
N GLU A 78 4.45 8.22 4.75
CA GLU A 78 4.57 6.84 5.24
C GLU A 78 3.75 6.60 6.52
N ARG A 79 3.64 7.61 7.38
CA ARG A 79 2.84 7.54 8.62
C ARG A 79 1.33 7.58 8.38
N THR A 80 0.88 7.93 7.17
CA THR A 80 -0.56 7.93 6.87
C THR A 80 -1.03 6.50 6.64
N LEU A 81 -2.00 6.06 7.44
CA LEU A 81 -2.57 4.71 7.32
C LEU A 81 -3.39 4.61 6.03
N LYS A 82 -3.35 3.42 5.39
CA LYS A 82 -4.23 3.12 4.28
C LYS A 82 -5.69 3.24 4.74
N PRO A 83 -6.58 3.84 3.93
CA PRO A 83 -7.99 3.96 4.30
C PRO A 83 -8.64 2.57 4.38
N VAL A 84 -9.48 2.37 5.38
CA VAL A 84 -10.26 1.14 5.57
C VAL A 84 -11.56 1.27 4.77
N ASP A 85 -11.69 0.49 3.70
CA ASP A 85 -12.80 0.61 2.74
C ASP A 85 -14.17 0.28 3.37
N GLU A 86 -14.20 -0.59 4.37
CA GLU A 86 -15.41 -0.96 5.12
C GLU A 86 -16.08 0.27 5.77
N PHE A 87 -15.29 1.22 6.30
CA PHE A 87 -15.84 2.44 6.88
C PHE A 87 -16.30 3.44 5.82
N ASP A 88 -15.61 3.54 4.68
CA ASP A 88 -16.00 4.47 3.61
C ASP A 88 -17.27 4.00 2.86
N SER A 89 -17.53 2.69 2.83
CA SER A 89 -18.74 2.11 2.24
C SER A 89 -20.03 2.74 2.81
N GLN A 90 -20.07 3.05 4.10
CA GLN A 90 -21.22 3.68 4.76
C GLN A 90 -21.50 5.08 4.21
N ARG A 91 -20.47 5.84 3.83
CA ARG A 91 -20.61 7.17 3.22
C ARG A 91 -21.27 7.08 1.85
N ARG A 92 -20.91 6.07 1.05
CA ARG A 92 -21.52 5.83 -0.27
C ARG A 92 -22.99 5.45 -0.13
N LEU A 93 -23.33 4.56 0.81
CA LEU A 93 -24.71 4.13 1.07
C LEU A 93 -25.61 5.30 1.51
N LYS A 94 -25.10 6.23 2.33
CA LYS A 94 -25.86 7.44 2.73
C LYS A 94 -26.26 8.31 1.54
N ARG A 95 -25.47 8.36 0.45
CA ARG A 95 -25.79 9.15 -0.75
C ARG A 95 -26.95 8.58 -1.55
N VAL A 96 -27.12 7.26 -1.52
CA VAL A 96 -28.17 6.53 -2.27
C VAL A 96 -29.32 6.11 -1.33
N ALA A 97 -29.34 6.60 -0.10
CA ALA A 97 -30.31 6.20 0.91
C ALA A 97 -31.74 6.54 0.49
N SER A 98 -31.97 7.69 -0.16
CA SER A 98 -33.31 8.09 -0.61
C SER A 98 -33.97 7.09 -1.55
N GLU A 99 -33.21 6.42 -2.40
CA GLU A 99 -33.71 5.47 -3.40
C GLU A 99 -33.75 4.02 -2.89
N ARG A 100 -32.86 3.67 -1.95
CA ARG A 100 -32.64 2.28 -1.51
C ARG A 100 -33.25 1.97 -0.14
N THR A 101 -33.77 2.97 0.57
CA THR A 101 -34.37 2.76 1.89
C THR A 101 -35.69 2.02 1.73
N ARG A 102 -35.86 0.93 2.51
CA ARG A 102 -37.13 0.21 2.63
C ARG A 102 -38.01 0.93 3.65
N GLU A 103 -39.31 0.99 3.38
CA GLU A 103 -40.29 1.53 4.33
C GLU A 103 -40.25 0.74 5.64
N ASN A 104 -40.31 1.45 6.77
CA ASN A 104 -40.27 0.83 8.08
C ASN A 104 -41.69 0.43 8.51
N THR A 105 -41.96 -0.86 8.62
CA THR A 105 -43.25 -1.37 9.10
C THR A 105 -43.31 -1.28 10.62
N GLU A 106 -44.35 -0.63 11.15
CA GLU A 106 -44.59 -0.61 12.60
C GLU A 106 -44.93 -2.01 13.11
N LEU A 107 -44.16 -2.50 14.08
CA LEU A 107 -44.38 -3.80 14.69
C LEU A 107 -45.57 -3.75 15.64
N THR A 108 -46.37 -4.82 15.66
CA THR A 108 -47.46 -4.96 16.63
C THR A 108 -46.92 -5.06 18.06
N ARG A 109 -47.73 -4.65 19.04
CA ARG A 109 -47.36 -4.70 20.46
C ARG A 109 -46.91 -6.10 20.89
N GLU A 110 -47.61 -7.14 20.43
CA GLU A 110 -47.29 -8.53 20.75
C GLU A 110 -45.90 -8.92 20.26
N GLU A 111 -45.52 -8.53 19.04
CA GLU A 111 -44.21 -8.81 18.47
C GLU A 111 -43.09 -8.11 19.25
N LYS A 112 -43.31 -6.84 19.63
CA LYS A 112 -42.37 -6.08 20.46
C LYS A 112 -42.15 -6.78 21.80
N LEU A 113 -43.22 -7.24 22.46
CA LEU A 113 -43.13 -7.97 23.73
C LEU A 113 -42.43 -9.33 23.57
N LYS A 114 -42.69 -10.06 22.48
CA LYS A 114 -42.01 -11.32 22.16
C LYS A 114 -40.50 -11.12 22.02
N ARG A 115 -40.08 -10.08 21.28
CA ARG A 115 -38.66 -9.72 21.11
C ARG A 115 -38.01 -9.35 22.45
N PHE A 116 -38.65 -8.49 23.22
CA PHE A 116 -38.16 -8.10 24.55
C PHE A 116 -37.95 -9.30 25.48
N HIS A 117 -38.90 -10.24 25.51
CA HIS A 117 -38.76 -11.46 26.30
C HIS A 117 -37.62 -12.35 25.82
N LEU A 118 -37.44 -12.46 24.50
CA LEU A 118 -36.34 -13.21 23.89
C LEU A 118 -34.99 -12.58 24.23
N GLU A 119 -34.87 -11.26 24.14
CA GLU A 119 -33.67 -10.51 24.54
C GLU A 119 -33.34 -10.72 26.01
N LYS A 120 -34.35 -10.65 26.90
CA LYS A 120 -34.15 -10.94 28.33
C LYS A 120 -33.61 -12.36 28.56
N LYS A 121 -34.17 -13.36 27.87
CA LYS A 121 -33.68 -14.74 27.93
C LYS A 121 -32.25 -14.86 27.38
N TRP A 122 -31.96 -14.17 26.28
CA TRP A 122 -30.64 -14.14 25.67
C TRP A 122 -29.59 -13.54 26.60
N CYS A 123 -29.89 -12.42 27.27
CA CYS A 123 -29.00 -11.82 28.25
C CYS A 123 -28.67 -12.80 29.40
N VAL A 124 -29.67 -13.50 29.93
CA VAL A 124 -29.47 -14.51 30.98
C VAL A 124 -28.62 -15.67 30.45
N TYR A 125 -28.89 -16.14 29.23
CA TYR A 125 -28.12 -17.23 28.62
C TYR A 125 -26.65 -16.85 28.38
N SER A 126 -26.40 -15.69 27.76
CA SER A 126 -25.06 -15.18 27.50
C SER A 126 -24.27 -14.95 28.78
N TYR A 127 -24.93 -14.45 29.83
CA TYR A 127 -24.30 -14.31 31.15
C TYR A 127 -23.91 -15.66 31.76
N LYS A 128 -24.76 -16.69 31.65
CA LYS A 128 -24.43 -18.05 32.11
C LYS A 128 -23.24 -18.64 31.35
N GLN A 129 -23.20 -18.47 30.02
CA GLN A 129 -22.08 -18.89 29.19
C GLN A 129 -20.78 -18.20 29.62
N TYR A 130 -20.81 -16.88 29.76
CA TYR A 130 -19.68 -16.10 30.25
C TYR A 130 -19.18 -16.60 31.61
N LYS A 131 -20.09 -16.77 32.59
CA LYS A 131 -19.73 -17.27 33.92
C LYS A 131 -19.11 -18.66 33.88
N ALA A 132 -19.60 -19.55 33.01
CA ALA A 132 -19.03 -20.88 32.83
C ALA A 132 -17.61 -20.82 32.27
N VAL A 133 -17.38 -20.02 31.23
CA VAL A 133 -16.05 -19.80 30.63
C VAL A 133 -15.07 -19.21 31.65
N CYS A 134 -15.47 -18.18 32.38
CA CYS A 134 -14.65 -17.61 33.45
C CYS A 134 -14.33 -18.65 34.54
N GLY A 135 -15.31 -19.48 34.91
CA GLY A 135 -15.10 -20.57 35.86
C GLY A 135 -14.05 -21.58 35.37
N GLN A 136 -14.12 -21.99 34.10
CA GLN A 136 -13.16 -22.90 33.49
C GLN A 136 -11.75 -22.30 33.42
N ILE A 137 -11.63 -21.02 33.01
CA ILE A 137 -10.35 -20.32 32.98
C ILE A 137 -9.75 -20.26 34.39
N ASN A 138 -10.54 -19.87 35.40
CA ASN A 138 -10.07 -19.78 36.78
C ASN A 138 -9.63 -21.14 37.35
N GLN A 139 -10.33 -22.23 36.97
CA GLN A 139 -9.92 -23.58 37.35
C GLN A 139 -8.61 -23.96 36.66
N ALA A 140 -8.50 -23.74 35.35
CA ALA A 140 -7.29 -24.06 34.59
C ALA A 140 -6.07 -23.28 35.12
N THR A 141 -6.22 -21.99 35.44
CA THR A 141 -5.14 -21.18 36.01
C THR A 141 -4.77 -21.62 37.42
N LYS A 142 -5.76 -21.98 38.25
CA LYS A 142 -5.51 -22.54 39.59
C LYS A 142 -4.72 -23.84 39.50
N PHE A 143 -5.16 -24.79 38.67
CA PHE A 143 -4.47 -26.07 38.49
C PHE A 143 -3.06 -25.89 37.91
N ALA A 144 -2.87 -24.97 36.97
CA ALA A 144 -1.53 -24.66 36.45
C ALA A 144 -0.61 -24.10 37.55
N ALA A 145 -1.12 -23.23 38.42
CA ALA A 145 -0.35 -22.69 39.54
C ALA A 145 -0.01 -23.75 40.61
N GLU A 146 -0.96 -24.62 40.95
CA GLU A 146 -0.75 -25.74 41.88
C GLU A 146 0.29 -26.72 41.31
N ALA A 147 0.18 -27.09 40.04
CA ALA A 147 1.14 -27.96 39.37
C ALA A 147 2.56 -27.37 39.35
N LEU A 148 2.71 -26.06 39.09
CA LEU A 148 4.03 -25.40 39.16
C LEU A 148 4.61 -25.35 40.58
N ALA A 149 3.74 -25.18 41.60
CA ALA A 149 4.17 -25.19 42.99
C ALA A 149 4.62 -26.58 43.46
N GLU A 150 3.97 -27.65 42.99
CA GLU A 150 4.40 -29.04 43.22
C GLU A 150 5.71 -29.34 42.49
N LEU A 151 5.78 -28.99 41.19
CA LEU A 151 6.97 -29.20 40.37
C LEU A 151 8.21 -28.52 40.96
N ARG A 152 8.06 -27.31 41.51
CA ARG A 152 9.16 -26.62 42.21
C ARG A 152 9.67 -27.36 43.45
N LYS A 153 8.80 -28.07 44.18
CA LYS A 153 9.21 -28.87 45.35
C LYS A 153 9.98 -30.12 44.95
N GLU A 154 9.67 -30.68 43.78
CA GLU A 154 10.33 -31.88 43.25
C GLU A 154 11.64 -31.55 42.53
N SER A 155 11.64 -30.55 41.65
CA SER A 155 12.81 -30.15 40.85
C SER A 155 12.77 -28.66 40.49
N GLU A 156 13.79 -27.92 40.95
CA GLU A 156 13.93 -26.50 40.62
C GLU A 156 14.39 -26.28 39.17
N GLU A 157 15.19 -27.18 38.61
CA GLU A 157 15.68 -27.07 37.23
C GLU A 157 14.53 -27.13 36.21
N LEU A 158 13.60 -28.08 36.38
CA LEU A 158 12.42 -28.20 35.51
C LEU A 158 11.47 -27.01 35.66
N TYR A 159 11.37 -26.44 36.86
CA TYR A 159 10.53 -25.26 37.10
C TYR A 159 11.05 -24.04 36.32
N VAL A 160 12.37 -23.84 36.33
CA VAL A 160 13.01 -22.76 35.55
C VAL A 160 12.77 -22.94 34.06
N GLN A 161 12.84 -24.17 33.54
CA GLN A 161 12.55 -24.46 32.14
C GLN A 161 11.08 -24.22 31.80
N ALA A 162 10.14 -24.67 32.64
CA ALA A 162 8.70 -24.57 32.38
C ALA A 162 8.17 -23.12 32.36
N ILE A 163 8.83 -22.19 33.05
CA ILE A 163 8.46 -20.77 33.08
C ILE A 163 8.96 -20.01 31.86
N GLN A 164 9.94 -20.54 31.13
CA GLN A 164 10.46 -19.87 29.94
C GLN A 164 9.36 -19.73 28.89
N GLU A 165 9.29 -18.54 28.29
CA GLU A 165 8.36 -18.25 27.20
C GLU A 165 8.76 -19.03 25.95
N ASP A 166 7.81 -19.72 25.33
CA ASP A 166 8.06 -20.42 24.07
C ASP A 166 7.89 -19.44 22.88
N PRO A 167 8.97 -19.12 22.14
CA PRO A 167 8.89 -18.23 20.99
C PRO A 167 8.02 -18.79 19.85
N SER A 168 7.75 -20.10 19.82
CA SER A 168 6.91 -20.74 18.80
C SER A 168 5.45 -20.27 18.85
N ILE A 169 4.99 -19.78 20.00
CA ILE A 169 3.61 -19.30 20.21
C ILE A 169 3.33 -18.04 19.37
N LEU A 170 4.33 -17.22 19.07
CA LEU A 170 4.16 -15.97 18.32
C LEU A 170 3.72 -16.18 16.86
N SER A 171 4.11 -17.30 16.25
CA SER A 171 3.76 -17.64 14.86
C SER A 171 2.56 -18.59 14.75
N TYR A 172 1.86 -18.83 15.86
CA TYR A 172 0.71 -19.72 15.87
C TYR A 172 -0.47 -19.15 15.06
N SER A 173 -0.93 -19.91 14.08
CA SER A 173 -2.10 -19.60 13.26
C SER A 173 -3.06 -20.79 13.19
N LYS A 174 -4.35 -20.52 13.37
CA LYS A 174 -5.41 -21.54 13.31
C LYS A 174 -6.63 -20.97 12.61
N SER A 175 -7.18 -21.75 11.67
CA SER A 175 -8.47 -21.43 11.04
C SER A 175 -9.63 -21.83 11.95
N GLY A 176 -10.72 -21.09 11.88
CA GLY A 176 -11.95 -21.39 12.60
C GLY A 176 -12.61 -22.70 12.11
N PRO A 177 -13.55 -23.25 12.89
CA PRO A 177 -14.34 -24.40 12.44
C PRO A 177 -15.20 -24.01 11.22
N THR A 178 -15.31 -24.93 10.26
CA THR A 178 -16.25 -24.80 9.13
C THR A 178 -17.63 -25.34 9.51
N GLU A 179 -18.69 -24.83 8.89
CA GLU A 179 -20.07 -25.33 9.11
C GLU A 179 -20.19 -26.81 8.73
N THR A 180 -19.59 -27.18 7.60
CA THR A 180 -19.49 -28.55 7.11
C THR A 180 -18.03 -28.98 6.99
N PRO A 181 -17.68 -30.23 7.32
CA PRO A 181 -16.34 -30.74 7.08
C PRO A 181 -16.04 -30.86 5.57
N PRO A 182 -14.76 -30.82 5.17
CA PRO A 182 -14.38 -30.93 3.77
C PRO A 182 -14.70 -32.32 3.20
N ILE A 183 -15.20 -32.34 1.97
CA ILE A 183 -15.45 -33.58 1.22
C ILE A 183 -14.12 -34.11 0.69
N LYS A 184 -13.84 -35.40 0.94
CA LYS A 184 -12.62 -36.06 0.44
C LYS A 184 -12.64 -36.13 -1.09
N ASN A 185 -11.52 -35.75 -1.73
CA ASN A 185 -11.32 -35.79 -3.18
C ASN A 185 -12.33 -34.97 -3.99
N TYR A 186 -12.86 -33.89 -3.42
CA TYR A 186 -13.70 -32.96 -4.18
C TYR A 186 -12.85 -32.25 -5.25
N GLN A 187 -13.22 -32.44 -6.52
CA GLN A 187 -12.60 -31.72 -7.63
C GLN A 187 -13.26 -30.35 -7.74
N PHE A 188 -12.50 -29.30 -7.42
CA PHE A 188 -12.96 -27.93 -7.61
C PHE A 188 -13.02 -27.62 -9.11
N PRO A 189 -14.03 -26.87 -9.56
CA PRO A 189 -14.04 -26.36 -10.93
C PRO A 189 -12.87 -25.38 -11.14
N ASP A 190 -12.29 -25.38 -12.33
CA ASP A 190 -11.22 -24.46 -12.69
C ASP A 190 -11.72 -23.01 -12.70
N GLY A 191 -10.90 -22.09 -12.19
CA GLY A 191 -11.19 -20.66 -12.15
C GLY A 191 -9.94 -19.83 -11.91
N GLU A 192 -9.94 -18.60 -12.41
CA GLU A 192 -8.84 -17.64 -12.23
C GLU A 192 -9.11 -16.73 -11.02
N TYR A 193 -8.13 -16.63 -10.11
CA TYR A 193 -8.17 -15.64 -9.03
C TYR A 193 -7.52 -14.34 -9.50
N ASN A 194 -8.34 -13.29 -9.65
CA ASN A 194 -7.88 -11.96 -9.96
C ASN A 194 -7.83 -11.12 -8.69
N GLU A 195 -6.64 -10.68 -8.29
CA GLU A 195 -6.49 -9.77 -7.17
C GLU A 195 -6.94 -8.36 -7.56
N VAL A 196 -8.10 -7.93 -7.06
CA VAL A 196 -8.68 -6.58 -7.31
C VAL A 196 -8.43 -5.64 -6.13
N THR A 197 -7.41 -5.92 -5.30
CA THR A 197 -7.08 -5.07 -4.15
C THR A 197 -6.62 -3.71 -4.65
N LYS A 198 -7.18 -2.64 -4.06
CA LYS A 198 -6.84 -1.27 -4.48
C LYS A 198 -5.47 -0.89 -3.92
N VAL A 199 -4.56 -0.51 -4.81
CA VAL A 199 -3.27 0.11 -4.44
C VAL A 199 -3.53 1.58 -4.08
N TRP A 200 -3.02 1.99 -2.91
CA TRP A 200 -3.19 3.34 -2.34
C TRP A 200 -1.84 4.01 -2.18
#